data_AF-A0A4Z2F6G9-F1
#
_entry.id   AF-A0A4Z2F6G9-F1
#
_cell.length_a   1.000
_cell.length_b   1.000
_cell.length_c   1.000
_cell.angle_alpha   90.00
_cell.angle_beta   90.00
_cell.angle_gamma   90.00
#
_symmetry.space_group_name_H-M   'P 1'
#
loop_
_entity.id
_entity.type
_entity.pdbx_description
1 polymer ?
#
loop_
_entity_poly.entity_id
_entity_poly.type
_entity_poly.pdbx_seq_one_letter_code
_entity_poly.pdbx_strand_id
1 'polypeptide(L)'
;MQEMKEESRQMMREKTVTILELFRSPLYRQPLLIAVVLQLSQQLSGINAVFYYSTRIFEKAGVEQPVYATIGAGVVNTAFTVVSMGPGPIPWFIVAELFSQGPRPSAFAVAGFSNWTANFIVGMGFQYVEELCGPYVFIIFTVLLLMFFVFTFFKVPETKGRTFDEISAGFRQSAGGRMEKHSPEELNSLGADSQL
;
A
#
# COMPACT_ATOMS: atom_id res chain seq x y z
N MET A 1 28.80 1.93 -21.27
CA MET A 1 28.31 0.90 -22.22
C MET A 1 28.48 -0.53 -21.71
N GLN A 2 29.58 -0.89 -21.03
CA GLN A 2 29.73 -2.22 -20.40
C GLN A 2 28.80 -2.43 -19.21
N GLU A 3 28.70 -1.47 -18.29
CA GLU A 3 27.72 -1.51 -17.18
C GLU A 3 26.29 -1.68 -17.68
N MET A 4 25.89 -0.90 -18.68
CA MET A 4 24.56 -1.01 -19.31
C MET A 4 24.29 -2.40 -19.94
N LYS A 5 25.32 -3.10 -20.42
CA LYS A 5 25.22 -4.48 -20.92
C LYS A 5 25.23 -5.52 -19.79
N GLU A 6 25.83 -5.22 -18.65
CA GLU A 6 25.83 -6.07 -17.46
C GLU A 6 24.52 -5.97 -16.69
N GLU A 7 23.99 -4.76 -16.49
CA GLU A 7 22.64 -4.54 -15.98
C GLU A 7 21.58 -5.16 -16.90
N SER A 8 21.72 -5.00 -18.22
CA SER A 8 20.81 -5.66 -19.19
C SER A 8 20.90 -7.18 -19.16
N ARG A 9 22.08 -7.75 -18.90
CA ARG A 9 22.26 -9.20 -18.67
C ARG A 9 21.72 -9.67 -17.33
N GLN A 10 21.83 -8.87 -16.27
CA GLN A 10 21.20 -9.15 -14.97
C GLN A 10 19.68 -9.09 -15.06
N MET A 11 19.12 -8.10 -15.76
CA MET A 11 17.68 -8.02 -16.06
C MET A 11 17.18 -9.24 -16.84
N MET A 12 17.97 -9.73 -17.81
CA MET A 12 17.66 -10.96 -18.57
C MET A 12 17.81 -12.24 -17.73
N ARG A 13 18.50 -12.17 -16.58
CA ARG A 13 18.76 -13.31 -15.69
C ARG A 13 17.74 -13.44 -14.57
N GLU A 14 17.09 -12.35 -14.18
CA GLU A 14 15.92 -12.39 -13.30
C GLU A 14 14.71 -12.93 -14.08
N LYS A 15 14.21 -14.09 -13.65
CA LYS A 15 13.02 -14.70 -14.26
C LYS A 15 11.83 -13.74 -14.11
N THR A 16 11.22 -13.36 -15.22
CA THR A 16 9.97 -12.58 -15.20
C THR A 16 8.90 -13.40 -14.47
N VAL A 17 8.22 -12.77 -13.53
CA VAL A 17 7.20 -13.42 -12.71
C VAL A 17 5.84 -13.03 -13.22
N THR A 18 5.00 -14.03 -13.46
CA THR A 18 3.64 -13.83 -13.95
C THR A 18 2.73 -13.32 -12.82
N ILE A 19 1.65 -12.59 -13.15
CA ILE A 19 0.66 -12.13 -12.16
C ILE A 19 0.14 -13.30 -11.30
N LEU A 20 -0.13 -14.46 -11.89
CA LEU A 20 -0.60 -15.63 -11.13
C LEU A 20 0.44 -16.15 -10.12
N GLU A 21 1.71 -16.11 -10.49
CA GLU A 21 2.82 -16.55 -9.64
C GLU A 21 3.04 -15.59 -8.47
N LEU A 22 2.79 -14.29 -8.67
CA LEU A 22 2.78 -13.26 -7.62
C LEU A 22 1.81 -13.60 -6.49
N PHE A 23 0.57 -13.99 -6.83
CA PHE A 23 -0.43 -14.38 -5.83
C PHE A 23 -0.14 -15.75 -5.20
N ARG A 24 0.45 -16.69 -5.96
CA ARG A 24 0.70 -18.05 -5.46
C ARG A 24 1.96 -18.13 -4.60
N SER A 25 2.99 -17.34 -4.87
CA SER A 25 4.27 -17.45 -4.18
C SER A 25 4.24 -16.81 -2.78
N PRO A 26 4.58 -17.54 -1.71
CA PRO A 26 4.65 -16.98 -0.36
C PRO A 26 5.69 -15.85 -0.23
N LEU A 27 6.69 -15.82 -1.13
CA LEU A 27 7.70 -14.76 -1.18
C LEU A 27 7.10 -13.38 -1.52
N TYR A 28 6.09 -13.36 -2.39
CA TYR A 28 5.57 -12.12 -2.96
C TYR A 28 4.24 -11.68 -2.35
N ARG A 29 3.52 -12.57 -1.63
CA ARG A 29 2.20 -12.27 -1.06
C ARG A 29 2.17 -11.09 -0.09
N GLN A 30 3.12 -11.03 0.86
CA GLN A 30 3.19 -9.92 1.83
C GLN A 30 3.56 -8.59 1.15
N PRO A 31 4.64 -8.51 0.34
CA PRO A 31 4.92 -7.34 -0.49
C PRO A 31 3.74 -6.89 -1.35
N LEU A 32 3.02 -7.84 -1.98
CA LEU A 32 1.88 -7.56 -2.86
C LEU A 32 0.69 -7.01 -2.07
N LEU A 33 0.40 -7.60 -0.91
CA LEU A 33 -0.66 -7.12 -0.03
C LEU A 33 -0.39 -5.68 0.41
N ILE A 34 0.85 -5.38 0.81
CA ILE A 34 1.27 -4.03 1.18
C ILE A 34 1.09 -3.06 0.02
N ALA A 35 1.61 -3.41 -1.17
CA ALA A 35 1.48 -2.59 -2.38
C ALA A 35 0.01 -2.28 -2.71
N VAL A 36 -0.86 -3.29 -2.69
CA VAL A 36 -2.29 -3.13 -2.97
C VAL A 36 -2.95 -2.26 -1.89
N VAL A 37 -2.73 -2.53 -0.61
CA VAL A 37 -3.38 -1.79 0.48
C VAL A 37 -2.95 -0.32 0.49
N LEU A 38 -1.67 -0.02 0.24
CA LEU A 38 -1.18 1.36 0.13
C LEU A 38 -1.78 2.08 -1.09
N GLN A 39 -2.09 1.35 -2.16
CA GLN A 39 -2.73 1.93 -3.32
C GLN A 39 -4.23 2.18 -3.11
N LEU A 40 -4.89 1.30 -2.35
CA LEU A 40 -6.28 1.47 -1.94
C LEU A 40 -6.43 2.63 -0.95
N SER A 41 -5.53 2.75 0.02
CA SER A 41 -5.60 3.79 1.07
C SER A 41 -5.56 5.21 0.50
N GLN A 42 -4.82 5.42 -0.59
CA GLN A 42 -4.80 6.71 -1.28
C GLN A 42 -6.17 7.05 -1.88
N GLN A 43 -6.82 6.12 -2.60
CA GLN A 43 -8.10 6.41 -3.24
C GLN A 43 -9.24 6.48 -2.23
N LEU A 44 -9.18 5.62 -1.22
CA LEU A 44 -10.12 5.57 -0.10
C LEU A 44 -9.76 6.55 1.02
N SER A 45 -8.89 7.52 0.76
CA SER A 45 -8.71 8.69 1.65
C SER A 45 -9.84 9.71 1.48
N GLY A 46 -10.59 9.62 0.38
CA GLY A 46 -11.62 10.60 0.01
C GLY A 46 -11.09 11.79 -0.78
N ILE A 47 -9.77 11.90 -1.03
CA ILE A 47 -9.20 13.05 -1.73
C ILE A 47 -9.79 13.24 -3.13
N ASN A 48 -9.91 12.14 -3.90
CA ASN A 48 -10.52 12.21 -5.23
C ASN A 48 -12.02 12.53 -5.17
N ALA A 49 -12.73 12.04 -4.15
CA ALA A 49 -14.13 12.38 -3.98
C ALA A 49 -14.32 13.89 -3.70
N VAL A 50 -13.46 14.46 -2.84
CA VAL A 50 -13.42 15.91 -2.64
C VAL A 50 -13.12 16.61 -3.95
N PHE A 51 -12.14 16.18 -4.73
CA PHE A 51 -11.85 16.85 -6.00
C PHE A 51 -12.97 16.76 -7.03
N TYR A 52 -13.58 15.59 -7.18
CA TYR A 52 -14.64 15.37 -8.17
C TYR A 52 -15.95 16.08 -7.78
N TYR A 53 -16.23 16.22 -6.47
CA TYR A 53 -17.54 16.67 -5.99
C TYR A 53 -17.50 17.90 -5.07
N SER A 54 -16.34 18.52 -4.86
CA SER A 54 -16.12 19.67 -3.97
C SER A 54 -17.08 20.82 -4.22
N THR A 55 -17.31 21.22 -5.47
CA THR A 55 -18.24 22.30 -5.80
C THR A 55 -19.64 22.01 -5.28
N ARG A 56 -20.17 20.80 -5.53
CA ARG A 56 -21.47 20.34 -5.02
C ARG A 56 -21.50 20.29 -3.50
N ILE A 57 -20.42 19.82 -2.87
CA ILE A 57 -20.31 19.71 -1.41
C ILE A 57 -20.33 21.10 -0.76
N PHE A 58 -19.55 22.04 -1.30
CA PHE A 58 -19.49 23.41 -0.79
C PHE A 58 -20.79 24.18 -1.06
N GLU A 59 -21.42 23.95 -2.22
CA GLU A 59 -22.75 24.51 -2.51
C GLU A 59 -23.80 24.02 -1.52
N LYS A 60 -23.86 22.71 -1.26
CA LYS A 60 -24.73 22.13 -0.23
C LYS A 60 -24.42 22.63 1.18
N ALA A 61 -23.17 23.01 1.46
CA ALA A 61 -22.75 23.61 2.72
C ALA A 61 -23.12 25.10 2.85
N GLY A 62 -23.70 25.71 1.81
CA GLY A 62 -24.11 27.12 1.81
C GLY A 62 -22.98 28.10 1.46
N VAL A 63 -21.89 27.63 0.84
CA VAL A 63 -20.80 28.51 0.40
C VAL A 63 -21.25 29.31 -0.81
N GLU A 64 -21.23 30.64 -0.73
CA GLU A 64 -21.70 31.54 -1.80
C GLU A 64 -20.92 31.38 -3.12
N GLN A 65 -19.62 31.06 -3.03
CA GLN A 65 -18.77 30.88 -4.22
C GLN A 65 -17.96 29.55 -4.16
N PRO A 66 -18.62 28.40 -4.40
CA PRO A 66 -18.04 27.05 -4.24
C PRO A 66 -16.78 26.78 -5.07
N VAL A 67 -16.67 27.44 -6.22
CA VAL A 67 -15.53 27.29 -7.14
C VAL A 67 -14.23 27.79 -6.51
N TYR A 68 -14.24 28.93 -5.83
CA TYR A 68 -13.03 29.45 -5.18
C TYR A 68 -12.60 28.60 -4.00
N ALA A 69 -13.55 28.04 -3.23
CA ALA A 69 -13.26 27.08 -2.17
C ALA A 69 -12.61 25.80 -2.73
N THR A 70 -13.09 25.32 -3.88
CA THR A 70 -12.52 24.17 -4.60
C THR A 70 -11.09 24.44 -5.07
N ILE A 71 -10.85 25.62 -5.67
CA ILE A 71 -9.51 26.04 -6.08
C ILE A 71 -8.58 26.12 -4.86
N GLY A 72 -9.04 26.71 -3.75
CA GLY A 72 -8.29 26.77 -2.50
C GLY A 72 -7.89 25.40 -1.98
N ALA A 73 -8.84 24.44 -1.94
CA ALA A 73 -8.55 23.06 -1.57
C ALA A 73 -7.51 22.40 -2.49
N GLY A 74 -7.58 22.67 -3.81
CA GLY A 74 -6.60 22.22 -4.78
C GLY A 74 -5.19 22.78 -4.56
N VAL A 75 -5.09 24.08 -4.25
CA VAL A 75 -3.80 24.72 -3.91
C VAL A 75 -3.22 24.11 -2.64
N VAL A 76 -4.02 23.95 -1.59
CA VAL A 76 -3.58 23.33 -0.33
C VAL A 76 -3.08 21.91 -0.59
N ASN A 77 -3.86 21.07 -1.27
CA ASN A 77 -3.45 19.70 -1.61
C ASN A 77 -2.16 19.67 -2.44
N THR A 78 -2.03 20.57 -3.42
CA THR A 78 -0.82 20.65 -4.26
C THR A 78 0.39 21.07 -3.43
N ALA A 79 0.25 22.06 -2.56
CA ALA A 79 1.33 22.50 -1.67
C ALA A 79 1.78 21.39 -0.72
N PHE A 80 0.84 20.68 -0.09
CA PHE A 80 1.16 19.51 0.75
C PHE A 80 1.82 18.39 -0.05
N THR A 81 1.38 18.18 -1.29
CA THR A 81 2.01 17.21 -2.20
C THR A 81 3.44 17.61 -2.51
N VAL A 82 3.72 18.88 -2.82
CA VAL A 82 5.09 19.36 -3.10
C VAL A 82 6.00 19.20 -1.88
N VAL A 83 5.51 19.53 -0.68
CA VAL A 83 6.26 19.31 0.58
C VAL A 83 6.52 17.82 0.80
N SER A 84 5.54 16.97 0.49
CA SER A 84 5.65 15.51 0.62
C SER A 84 6.49 14.87 -0.50
N MET A 85 6.64 15.54 -1.64
CA MET A 85 7.42 15.08 -2.79
C MET A 85 8.92 15.27 -2.62
N GLY A 86 9.40 15.94 -1.56
CA GLY A 86 10.83 15.98 -1.22
C GLY A 86 11.49 14.59 -1.20
N PRO A 87 10.84 13.55 -0.63
CA PRO A 87 11.18 12.13 -0.81
C PRO A 87 10.31 11.33 -1.83
N GLY A 88 9.55 11.97 -2.72
CA GLY A 88 8.77 11.34 -3.82
C GLY A 88 7.39 10.73 -3.44
N PRO A 89 6.52 10.35 -4.41
CA PRO A 89 5.25 9.64 -4.17
C PRO A 89 5.49 8.24 -3.58
N ILE A 90 5.58 8.18 -2.25
CA ILE A 90 5.93 7.02 -1.44
C ILE A 90 5.25 5.71 -1.90
N PRO A 91 3.94 5.67 -2.21
CA PRO A 91 3.29 4.41 -2.54
C PRO A 91 3.69 3.82 -3.89
N TRP A 92 4.14 4.62 -4.86
CA TRP A 92 4.64 4.09 -6.13
C TRP A 92 6.10 3.66 -6.01
N PHE A 93 6.89 4.38 -5.21
CA PHE A 93 8.27 4.00 -4.91
C PHE A 93 8.36 2.74 -4.08
N ILE A 94 7.47 2.56 -3.10
CA ILE A 94 7.49 1.36 -2.26
C ILE A 94 7.24 0.09 -3.06
N VAL A 95 6.45 0.12 -4.15
CA VAL A 95 6.30 -1.04 -5.05
C VAL A 95 7.60 -1.34 -5.78
N ALA A 96 8.38 -0.32 -6.15
CA ALA A 96 9.69 -0.53 -6.76
C ALA A 96 10.71 -1.08 -5.76
N GLU A 97 10.63 -0.68 -4.49
CA GLU A 97 11.53 -1.12 -3.41
C GLU A 97 11.17 -2.51 -2.87
N LEU A 98 9.88 -2.85 -2.82
CA LEU A 98 9.37 -4.13 -2.32
C LEU A 98 9.53 -5.29 -3.31
N PHE A 99 9.86 -5.01 -4.58
CA PHE A 99 9.97 -6.02 -5.63
C PHE A 99 11.26 -5.90 -6.43
N SER A 100 11.95 -7.03 -6.62
CA SER A 100 13.06 -7.15 -7.57
C SER A 100 12.59 -6.94 -9.01
N GLN A 101 13.54 -6.75 -9.94
CA GLN A 101 13.26 -6.34 -11.32
C GLN A 101 12.34 -7.34 -12.06
N GLY A 102 12.43 -8.64 -11.80
CA GLY A 102 11.62 -9.70 -12.41
C GLY A 102 10.11 -9.60 -12.13
N PRO A 103 9.64 -9.61 -10.86
CA PRO A 103 8.21 -9.47 -10.52
C PRO A 103 7.68 -8.05 -10.58
N ARG A 104 8.54 -7.02 -10.57
CA ARG A 104 8.14 -5.62 -10.46
C ARG A 104 7.12 -5.18 -11.51
N PRO A 105 7.26 -5.45 -12.83
CA PRO A 105 6.26 -5.02 -13.82
C PRO A 105 4.86 -5.58 -13.52
N SER A 106 4.78 -6.86 -13.16
CA SER A 106 3.53 -7.52 -12.81
C SER A 106 2.95 -6.98 -11.49
N ALA A 107 3.79 -6.65 -10.50
CA ALA A 107 3.36 -6.02 -9.25
C ALA A 107 2.80 -4.60 -9.48
N PHE A 108 3.47 -3.79 -10.31
CA PHE A 108 2.98 -2.48 -10.74
C PHE A 108 1.63 -2.58 -11.46
N ALA A 109 1.45 -3.58 -12.32
CA ALA A 109 0.18 -3.81 -13.00
C ALA A 109 -0.95 -4.11 -12.01
N VAL A 110 -0.71 -4.98 -11.02
CA VAL A 110 -1.72 -5.33 -9.99
C VAL A 110 -2.02 -4.16 -9.06
N ALA A 111 -1.00 -3.45 -8.59
CA ALA A 111 -1.16 -2.26 -7.76
C ALA A 111 -1.91 -1.16 -8.51
N GLY A 112 -1.49 -0.86 -9.74
CA GLY A 112 -2.15 0.12 -10.60
C GLY A 112 -3.60 -0.24 -10.90
N PHE A 113 -3.87 -1.50 -11.26
CA PHE A 113 -5.24 -1.97 -11.44
C PHE A 113 -6.08 -1.73 -10.19
N SER A 114 -5.56 -2.11 -9.01
CA SER A 114 -6.25 -1.88 -7.72
C SER A 114 -6.51 -0.39 -7.46
N ASN A 115 -5.57 0.49 -7.84
CA ASN A 115 -5.77 1.94 -7.77
C ASN A 115 -6.96 2.40 -8.59
N TRP A 116 -6.96 2.05 -9.87
CA TRP A 116 -7.95 2.53 -10.82
C TRP A 116 -9.33 1.95 -10.52
N THR A 117 -9.39 0.70 -10.04
CA THR A 117 -10.63 0.11 -9.54
C THR A 117 -11.16 0.88 -8.33
N ALA A 118 -10.32 1.18 -7.34
CA ALA A 118 -10.75 1.96 -6.18
C ALA A 118 -11.15 3.39 -6.56
N ASN A 119 -10.44 4.03 -7.50
CA ASN A 119 -10.81 5.32 -8.05
C ASN A 119 -12.23 5.28 -8.65
N PHE A 120 -12.49 4.28 -9.49
CA PHE A 120 -13.78 4.09 -10.15
C PHE A 120 -14.90 3.88 -9.13
N ILE A 121 -14.68 3.04 -8.11
CA ILE A 121 -15.66 2.79 -7.04
C ILE A 121 -15.95 4.08 -6.27
N VAL A 122 -14.93 4.86 -5.91
CA VAL A 122 -15.11 6.13 -5.19
C VAL A 122 -15.81 7.15 -6.08
N GLY A 123 -15.40 7.30 -7.33
CA GLY A 123 -16.02 8.20 -8.29
C GLY A 123 -17.51 7.88 -8.46
N MET A 124 -17.83 6.65 -8.85
CA MET A 124 -19.22 6.27 -9.10
C MET A 124 -20.05 6.18 -7.82
N GLY A 125 -19.47 5.75 -6.70
CA GLY A 125 -20.18 5.45 -5.46
C GLY A 125 -20.38 6.64 -4.51
N PHE A 126 -19.48 7.63 -4.52
CA PHE A 126 -19.46 8.67 -3.49
C PHE A 126 -20.76 9.45 -3.39
N GLN A 127 -21.34 9.88 -4.53
CA GLN A 127 -22.57 10.68 -4.52
C GLN A 127 -23.75 9.93 -3.89
N TYR A 128 -23.88 8.63 -4.15
CA TYR A 128 -24.94 7.81 -3.55
C TYR A 128 -24.79 7.71 -2.03
N VAL A 129 -23.56 7.54 -1.54
CA VAL A 129 -23.30 7.47 -0.10
C VAL A 129 -23.50 8.85 0.54
N GLU A 130 -23.05 9.92 -0.11
CA GLU A 130 -23.25 11.32 0.33
C GLU A 130 -24.74 11.70 0.37
N GLU A 131 -25.58 11.22 -0.53
CA GLU A 131 -27.02 11.46 -0.46
C GLU A 131 -27.69 10.76 0.73
N LEU A 132 -27.17 9.61 1.17
CA LEU A 132 -27.73 8.85 2.29
C LEU A 132 -27.30 9.41 3.65
N CYS A 133 -26.05 9.85 3.79
CA CYS A 133 -25.49 10.28 5.09
C CYS A 133 -25.01 11.74 5.11
N GLY A 134 -25.17 12.49 4.01
CA GLY A 134 -24.76 13.89 3.92
C GLY A 134 -23.27 14.08 4.21
N PRO A 135 -22.89 15.16 4.91
CA PRO A 135 -21.50 15.42 5.30
C PRO A 135 -20.85 14.33 6.16
N TYR A 136 -21.64 13.46 6.81
CA TYR A 136 -21.11 12.38 7.63
C TYR A 136 -20.41 11.28 6.82
N VAL A 137 -20.52 11.30 5.48
CA VAL A 137 -19.77 10.40 4.58
C VAL A 137 -18.24 10.45 4.83
N PHE A 138 -17.72 11.61 5.24
CA PHE A 138 -16.31 11.78 5.56
C PHE A 138 -15.87 11.04 6.83
N ILE A 139 -16.80 10.67 7.73
CA ILE A 139 -16.49 9.81 8.88
C ILE A 139 -16.13 8.41 8.39
N ILE A 140 -16.80 7.90 7.35
CA ILE A 140 -16.50 6.59 6.76
C ILE A 140 -15.06 6.60 6.22
N PHE A 141 -14.68 7.63 5.47
CA PHE A 141 -13.31 7.80 4.99
C PHE A 141 -12.30 7.94 6.13
N THR A 142 -12.66 8.64 7.20
CA THR A 142 -11.80 8.79 8.39
C THR A 142 -11.55 7.45 9.09
N VAL A 143 -12.58 6.64 9.28
CA VAL A 143 -12.45 5.29 9.87
C VAL A 143 -11.60 4.38 8.97
N LEU A 144 -11.82 4.41 7.65
CA LEU A 144 -11.00 3.69 6.68
C LEU A 144 -9.53 4.12 6.75
N LEU A 145 -9.27 5.43 6.81
CA LEU A 145 -7.93 5.99 6.97
C LEU A 145 -7.26 5.52 8.26
N LEU A 146 -7.96 5.50 9.38
CA LEU A 146 -7.43 4.98 10.64
C LEU A 146 -7.09 3.49 10.53
N MET A 147 -7.93 2.69 9.88
CA MET A 147 -7.63 1.27 9.63
C MET A 147 -6.39 1.09 8.74
N PHE A 148 -6.27 1.88 7.66
CA PHE A 148 -5.08 1.84 6.81
C PHE A 148 -3.83 2.35 7.51
N PHE A 149 -3.96 3.35 8.39
CA PHE A 149 -2.87 3.85 9.20
C PHE A 149 -2.37 2.76 10.17
N VAL A 150 -3.28 2.09 10.87
CA VAL A 150 -2.96 0.95 11.75
C VAL A 150 -2.28 -0.17 10.94
N PHE A 151 -2.83 -0.53 9.78
CA PHE A 151 -2.21 -1.51 8.90
C PHE A 151 -0.80 -1.09 8.49
N THR A 152 -0.63 0.15 8.05
CA THR A 152 0.66 0.69 7.59
C THR A 152 1.67 0.64 8.72
N PHE A 153 1.29 1.10 9.91
CA PHE A 153 2.14 1.11 11.10
C PHE A 153 2.64 -0.28 11.51
N PHE A 154 1.80 -1.32 11.40
CA PHE A 154 2.18 -2.68 11.82
C PHE A 154 2.75 -3.56 10.71
N LYS A 155 2.39 -3.33 9.44
CA LYS A 155 2.70 -4.25 8.33
C LYS A 155 3.71 -3.71 7.35
N VAL A 156 3.85 -2.39 7.20
CA VAL A 156 4.78 -1.82 6.23
C VAL A 156 6.16 -1.73 6.89
N PRO A 157 7.16 -2.50 6.42
CA PRO A 157 8.51 -2.39 6.95
C PRO A 157 9.15 -1.08 6.49
N GLU A 158 10.07 -0.56 7.29
CA GLU A 158 10.97 0.51 6.84
C GLU A 158 11.85 -0.01 5.70
N THR A 159 11.70 0.58 4.51
CA THR A 159 12.42 0.21 3.29
C THR A 159 13.64 1.08 3.04
N LYS A 160 13.76 2.23 3.71
CA LYS A 160 14.84 3.19 3.46
C LYS A 160 16.20 2.59 3.79
N GLY A 161 17.05 2.51 2.77
CA GLY A 161 18.44 2.04 2.89
C GLY A 161 18.59 0.52 3.03
N ARG A 162 17.52 -0.27 2.79
CA ARG A 162 17.58 -1.73 2.78
C ARG A 162 17.49 -2.28 1.36
N THR A 163 18.16 -3.39 1.12
CA THR A 163 18.07 -4.13 -0.14
C THR A 163 16.78 -4.96 -0.20
N PHE A 164 16.34 -5.30 -1.42
CA PHE A 164 15.18 -6.19 -1.61
C PHE A 164 15.36 -7.52 -0.88
N ASP A 165 16.56 -8.11 -0.91
CA ASP A 165 16.83 -9.39 -0.28
C ASP A 165 16.66 -9.31 1.24
N GLU A 166 17.12 -8.23 1.88
CA GLU A 166 16.94 -7.99 3.33
C GLU A 166 15.46 -7.78 3.70
N ILE A 167 14.72 -7.02 2.89
CA ILE A 167 13.28 -6.82 3.05
C ILE A 167 12.54 -8.18 2.93
N SER A 168 12.90 -8.97 1.91
CA SER A 168 12.30 -10.28 1.67
C SER A 168 12.64 -11.29 2.78
N ALA A 169 13.85 -11.22 3.35
CA ALA A 169 14.28 -12.05 4.47
C ALA A 169 13.48 -11.72 5.75
N GLY A 170 13.20 -10.43 6.00
CA GLY A 170 12.32 -10.00 7.09
C GLY A 170 10.91 -10.56 6.97
N PHE A 171 10.34 -10.59 5.75
CA PHE A 171 9.03 -11.20 5.51
C PHE A 171 9.05 -12.73 5.71
N ARG A 172 10.15 -13.42 5.37
CA ARG A 172 10.33 -14.86 5.60
C ARG A 172 10.44 -15.21 7.09
N GLN A 173 11.20 -14.44 7.88
CA GLN A 173 11.31 -14.64 9.32
C GLN A 173 9.97 -14.43 10.05
N SER A 174 9.20 -13.39 9.67
CA SER A 174 7.84 -13.18 10.23
C SER A 174 6.84 -14.29 9.85
N ALA A 175 7.03 -14.97 8.71
CA ALA A 175 6.20 -16.11 8.31
C ALA A 175 6.64 -17.43 8.99
N GLY A 176 7.95 -17.61 9.22
CA GLY A 176 8.53 -18.79 9.87
C GLY A 176 8.37 -18.83 11.40
N GLY A 177 8.35 -17.67 12.07
CA GLY A 177 8.17 -17.58 13.53
C GLY A 177 6.81 -18.05 14.06
N ARG A 178 5.85 -18.38 13.18
CA ARG A 178 4.57 -19.02 13.55
C ARG A 178 4.62 -20.55 13.53
N MET A 179 5.72 -21.15 13.06
CA MET A 179 5.86 -22.61 12.91
C MET A 179 6.88 -23.25 13.88
N GLU A 180 7.51 -22.47 14.76
CA GLU A 180 8.54 -22.96 15.68
C GLU A 180 8.20 -22.58 17.13
N LYS A 181 7.06 -23.06 17.62
CA LYS A 181 6.73 -22.98 19.05
C LYS A 181 6.26 -24.32 19.64
N HIS A 182 6.98 -25.39 19.30
CA HIS A 182 7.26 -26.54 20.16
C HIS A 182 8.19 -27.49 19.38
N SER A 183 9.52 -27.37 19.57
CA SER A 183 10.38 -28.51 19.26
C SER A 183 10.20 -29.53 20.39
N PRO A 184 9.92 -30.82 20.11
CA PRO A 184 9.77 -31.88 21.12
C PRO A 184 11.02 -32.12 21.98
N GLU A 185 12.15 -31.48 21.66
CA GLU A 185 13.44 -31.71 22.33
C GLU A 185 13.51 -31.13 23.75
N GLU A 186 12.72 -30.10 24.08
CA GLU A 186 12.67 -29.55 25.46
C GLU A 186 11.83 -30.41 26.42
N LEU A 187 10.99 -31.32 25.90
CA LEU A 187 10.20 -32.25 26.72
C LEU A 187 11.02 -33.47 27.19
N ASN A 188 12.16 -33.74 26.57
CA ASN A 188 13.00 -34.90 26.90
C ASN A 188 14.06 -34.59 27.96
N SER A 189 14.39 -33.31 28.19
CA SER A 189 15.29 -32.88 29.28
C SER A 189 14.57 -32.76 30.63
N LEU A 190 13.26 -32.49 30.63
CA LEU A 190 12.45 -32.39 31.86
C LEU A 190 12.04 -33.75 32.47
N GLY A 191 12.21 -34.85 31.73
CA GLY A 191 11.94 -36.22 32.21
C GLY A 191 13.13 -36.92 32.86
N ALA A 192 14.35 -36.40 32.67
CA ALA A 192 15.58 -37.04 33.14
C ALA A 192 15.96 -36.65 34.58
N ASP A 193 15.49 -35.50 35.07
CA ASP A 193 15.87 -34.95 36.39
C ASP A 193 14.93 -35.36 37.54
N SER A 194 13.97 -36.28 37.31
CA SER A 194 13.04 -36.77 38.35
C SER A 194 13.34 -38.20 38.84
N GLN A 195 14.54 -38.74 38.56
CA GLN A 195 14.94 -40.12 38.95
C GLN A 195 16.25 -40.18 39.77
N LEU A 196 16.63 -39.10 40.45
CA LEU A 196 17.69 -39.12 41.47
C LEU A 196 17.18 -38.59 42.81
#